data_AF-A0A7V5KX16-F1
#
_entry.id   AF-A0A7V5KX16-F1
#
_cell.length_a   1.000
_cell.length_b   1.000
_cell.length_c   1.000
_cell.angle_alpha   90.00
_cell.angle_beta   90.00
_cell.angle_gamma   90.00
#
_symmetry.space_group_name_H-M   'P 1'
#
loop_
_entity.id
_entity.type
_entity.pdbx_description
1 polymer ?
#
loop_
_entity_poly.entity_id
_entity_poly.type
_entity_poly.pdbx_seq_one_letter_code
_entity_poly.pdbx_strand_id
1 'polypeptide(L)'
;MANGKEHITIDPDQPVIYFGRFAFSTGKGTYINRIFRVHFRNIPFSLVPFHLAAGNNVGLLVIVTLNTEQVPLLVTTVNTCGCYAAVIPTVSLPPGAYPKNWDKKQQSIYGEVLPGSLPAYTVDDALLVTVRPEVHRVMDVRVVKRSMLSDKKYKPADMMPLQSLKTLPLASGMTTSLYYDTWPLRGHVKGSIKLWESLLLSLVSLDFYVGMDKEYGDTVVSGNPFYTSLLPWNRHASDMNNFAGFLRFWGWRL
;
A
#
# COMPACT_ATOMS: atom_id res chain seq x y z
N MET A 1 -14.51 24.78 -21.10
CA MET A 1 -13.92 25.21 -19.81
C MET A 1 -14.82 24.67 -18.71
N ALA A 2 -14.38 23.64 -17.99
CA ALA A 2 -15.21 22.90 -17.04
C ALA A 2 -14.92 23.36 -15.59
N ASN A 3 -15.86 24.10 -14.99
CA ASN A 3 -16.13 24.31 -13.56
C ASN A 3 -14.99 24.44 -12.52
N GLY A 4 -13.76 24.81 -12.88
CA GLY A 4 -12.72 25.23 -11.92
C GLY A 4 -12.33 24.21 -10.84
N LYS A 5 -12.83 22.98 -10.90
CA LYS A 5 -12.47 21.87 -10.01
C LYS A 5 -11.39 21.06 -10.69
N GLU A 6 -10.22 21.02 -10.06
CA GLU A 6 -9.14 20.13 -10.43
C GLU A 6 -9.61 18.67 -10.47
N HIS A 7 -9.22 17.94 -11.51
CA HIS A 7 -9.53 16.52 -11.66
C HIS A 7 -8.22 15.76 -11.83
N ILE A 8 -7.96 14.81 -10.93
CA ILE A 8 -6.74 14.01 -10.94
C ILE A 8 -7.11 12.60 -11.41
N THR A 9 -6.42 12.13 -12.44
CA THR A 9 -6.63 10.80 -13.02
C THR A 9 -5.29 10.11 -13.24
N ILE A 10 -5.32 8.77 -13.26
CA ILE A 10 -4.17 7.95 -13.58
C ILE A 10 -4.18 7.60 -15.07
N ASP A 11 -3.05 7.85 -15.73
CA ASP A 11 -2.78 7.40 -17.09
C ASP A 11 -2.15 5.99 -17.07
N PRO A 12 -2.90 4.92 -17.40
CA PRO A 12 -2.36 3.57 -17.47
C PRO A 12 -1.39 3.39 -18.65
N ASP A 13 -1.39 4.32 -19.61
CA ASP A 13 -0.46 4.30 -20.73
C ASP A 13 0.90 4.93 -20.41
N GLN A 14 1.03 5.59 -19.27
CA GLN A 14 2.30 6.12 -18.76
C GLN A 14 2.41 5.76 -17.27
N PRO A 15 2.67 4.48 -16.95
CA PRO A 15 2.68 4.06 -15.55
C PRO A 15 3.84 4.71 -14.79
N VAL A 16 3.55 5.17 -13.58
CA VAL A 16 4.53 5.75 -12.66
C VAL A 16 4.49 4.97 -11.34
N ILE A 17 5.66 4.64 -10.82
CA ILE A 17 5.85 4.09 -9.48
C ILE A 17 6.41 5.20 -8.59
N TYR A 18 5.67 5.54 -7.53
CA TYR A 18 6.12 6.53 -6.56
C TYR A 18 6.93 5.87 -5.46
N PHE A 19 8.18 6.29 -5.29
CA PHE A 19 9.16 5.64 -4.43
C PHE A 19 9.54 6.48 -3.21
N GLY A 20 9.62 5.85 -2.04
CA GLY A 20 10.00 6.50 -0.80
C GLY A 20 10.90 5.64 0.10
N ARG A 21 11.54 6.28 1.07
CA ARG A 21 12.35 5.62 2.10
C ARG A 21 12.00 6.17 3.48
N PHE A 22 11.75 5.29 4.44
CA PHE A 22 11.50 5.66 5.83
C PHE A 22 12.27 4.73 6.75
N ALA A 23 12.99 5.31 7.70
CA ALA A 23 13.64 4.55 8.75
C ALA A 23 12.68 4.34 9.92
N PHE A 24 12.83 3.22 10.62
CA PHE A 24 12.19 2.98 11.90
C PHE A 24 13.08 2.11 12.78
N SER A 25 12.84 2.13 14.08
CA SER A 25 13.59 1.33 15.05
C SER A 25 12.66 0.56 15.97
N THR A 26 13.16 -0.56 16.46
CA THR A 26 12.51 -1.42 17.45
C THR A 26 13.51 -1.74 18.57
N GLY A 27 13.11 -2.60 19.52
CA GLY A 27 14.05 -3.13 20.51
C GLY A 27 15.09 -4.10 19.95
N LYS A 28 14.99 -4.54 18.69
CA LYS A 28 15.95 -5.48 18.06
C LYS A 28 16.87 -4.82 17.03
N GLY A 29 16.60 -3.58 16.63
CA GLY A 29 17.48 -2.87 15.71
C GLY A 29 16.81 -1.71 14.99
N THR A 30 17.51 -1.24 13.96
CA THR A 30 17.06 -0.18 13.06
C THR A 30 16.89 -0.75 11.67
N TYR A 31 15.84 -0.29 10.98
CA TYR A 31 15.40 -0.82 9.71
C TYR A 31 15.05 0.31 8.75
N ILE A 32 15.06 -0.01 7.46
CA ILE A 32 14.66 0.91 6.39
C ILE A 32 13.55 0.26 5.57
N ASN A 33 12.43 0.95 5.45
CA ASN A 33 11.38 0.64 4.50
C ASN A 33 11.67 1.32 3.17
N ARG A 34 11.79 0.53 2.10
CA ARG A 34 11.71 0.99 0.71
C ARG A 34 10.27 0.82 0.24
N ILE A 35 9.62 1.90 -0.16
CA ILE A 35 8.20 1.91 -0.49
C ILE A 35 8.04 2.15 -1.97
N PHE A 36 7.16 1.39 -2.57
CA PHE A 36 6.72 1.53 -3.95
C PHE A 36 5.21 1.67 -3.93
N ARG A 37 4.72 2.84 -4.33
CA ARG A 37 3.31 3.15 -4.42
C ARG A 37 2.90 3.17 -5.88
N VAL A 38 1.97 2.30 -6.24
CA VAL A 38 1.39 2.18 -7.58
C VAL A 38 -0.06 2.62 -7.49
N HIS A 39 -0.53 3.31 -8.53
CA HIS A 39 -1.94 3.70 -8.65
C HIS A 39 -2.58 3.08 -9.87
N PHE A 40 -3.87 2.77 -9.73
CA PHE A 40 -4.74 2.28 -10.78
C PHE A 40 -5.80 3.33 -11.07
N ARG A 41 -6.20 3.43 -12.34
CA ARG A 41 -7.23 4.38 -12.78
C ARG A 41 -8.50 4.26 -11.93
N ASN A 42 -9.03 3.04 -11.81
CA ASN A 42 -10.23 2.76 -11.04
C ASN A 42 -10.39 1.26 -10.74
N ILE A 43 -11.23 0.97 -9.75
CA ILE A 43 -11.95 -0.30 -9.59
C ILE A 43 -13.34 -0.05 -10.18
N PRO A 44 -13.74 -0.72 -11.27
CA PRO A 44 -15.05 -0.52 -11.85
C PRO A 44 -16.14 -0.99 -10.86
N PHE A 45 -17.25 -0.28 -10.84
CA PHE A 45 -18.43 -0.75 -10.12
C PHE A 45 -19.00 -1.99 -10.80
N SER A 46 -19.27 -3.03 -10.02
CA SER A 46 -20.03 -4.19 -10.47
C SER A 46 -21.06 -4.54 -9.40
N LEU A 47 -22.27 -4.91 -9.85
CA LEU A 47 -23.33 -5.46 -9.00
C LEU A 47 -23.18 -6.97 -8.84
N VAL A 48 -22.60 -7.65 -9.83
CA VAL A 48 -22.37 -9.11 -9.84
C VAL A 48 -21.01 -9.39 -10.48
N PRO A 49 -19.99 -9.78 -9.70
CA PRO A 49 -19.95 -9.78 -8.23
C PRO A 49 -19.97 -8.35 -7.67
N PHE A 50 -20.61 -8.14 -6.51
CA PHE A 50 -20.69 -6.80 -5.90
C PHE A 50 -19.31 -6.31 -5.43
N HIS A 51 -18.84 -5.20 -6.00
CA HIS A 51 -17.55 -4.60 -5.62
C HIS A 51 -17.72 -3.41 -4.66
N LEU A 52 -17.59 -3.69 -3.37
CA LEU A 52 -17.58 -2.67 -2.31
C LEU A 52 -16.51 -1.58 -2.52
N ALA A 53 -15.35 -1.97 -3.08
CA ALA A 53 -14.19 -1.12 -3.23
C ALA A 53 -14.18 -0.24 -4.50
N ALA A 54 -15.31 -0.17 -5.23
CA ALA A 54 -15.42 0.61 -6.46
C ALA A 54 -15.09 2.09 -6.22
N GLY A 55 -14.18 2.64 -7.03
CA GLY A 55 -13.66 4.00 -6.85
C GLY A 55 -12.49 4.30 -7.79
N ASN A 56 -12.06 5.55 -7.83
CA ASN A 56 -10.96 6.02 -8.69
C ASN A 56 -9.66 6.18 -7.89
N ASN A 57 -8.54 6.24 -8.60
CA ASN A 57 -7.20 6.52 -8.06
C ASN A 57 -6.79 5.55 -6.94
N VAL A 58 -7.29 4.31 -7.00
CA VAL A 58 -6.96 3.27 -6.02
C VAL A 58 -5.47 2.99 -6.07
N GLY A 59 -4.84 2.87 -4.91
CA GLY A 59 -3.41 2.60 -4.83
C GLY A 59 -3.07 1.29 -4.13
N LEU A 60 -1.86 0.83 -4.39
CA LEU A 60 -1.19 -0.30 -3.75
C LEU A 60 0.18 0.17 -3.26
N LEU A 61 0.49 -0.15 -2.01
CA LEU A 61 1.84 -0.03 -1.47
C LEU A 61 2.48 -1.42 -1.48
N VAL A 62 3.72 -1.47 -1.96
CA VAL A 62 4.66 -2.57 -1.77
C VAL A 62 5.83 -2.01 -0.97
N ILE A 63 6.10 -2.57 0.20
CA ILE A 63 7.10 -2.08 1.14
C ILE A 63 8.10 -3.19 1.39
N VAL A 64 9.38 -2.95 1.10
CA VAL A 64 10.48 -3.86 1.41
C VAL A 64 11.19 -3.34 2.64
N THR A 65 11.13 -4.09 3.75
CA THR A 65 11.83 -3.78 4.99
C THR A 65 13.23 -4.40 4.96
N LEU A 66 14.24 -3.56 5.16
CA LEU A 66 15.66 -3.91 5.14
C LEU A 66 16.27 -3.73 6.53
N ASN A 67 17.24 -4.57 6.89
CA ASN A 67 18.13 -4.31 8.02
C ASN A 67 19.26 -3.31 7.65
N THR A 68 20.15 -3.06 8.60
CA THR A 68 21.33 -2.21 8.43
C THR A 68 22.27 -2.69 7.32
N GLU A 69 22.34 -4.00 7.09
CA GLU A 69 23.13 -4.63 6.02
C GLU A 69 22.44 -4.63 4.65
N GLN A 70 21.32 -3.92 4.49
CA GLN A 70 20.51 -3.88 3.26
C GLN A 70 19.94 -5.24 2.82
N VAL A 71 19.79 -6.19 3.75
CA VAL A 71 19.15 -7.49 3.51
C VAL A 71 17.63 -7.36 3.64
N PRO A 72 16.83 -7.79 2.64
CA PRO A 72 15.37 -7.86 2.75
C PRO A 72 14.93 -8.85 3.82
N LEU A 73 14.16 -8.35 4.78
CA LEU A 73 13.58 -9.14 5.88
C LEU A 73 12.08 -9.36 5.70
N LEU A 74 11.35 -8.34 5.27
CA LEU A 74 9.90 -8.41 5.04
C LEU A 74 9.54 -7.76 3.70
N VAL A 75 8.47 -8.28 3.11
CA VAL A 75 7.68 -7.61 2.06
C VAL A 75 6.28 -7.39 2.62
N THR A 76 5.86 -6.13 2.72
CA THR A 76 4.49 -5.77 3.10
C THR A 76 3.74 -5.26 1.88
N THR A 77 2.55 -5.78 1.62
CA THR A 77 1.64 -5.25 0.60
C THR A 77 0.36 -4.78 1.26
N VAL A 78 -0.18 -3.64 0.83
CA VAL A 78 -1.43 -3.07 1.37
C VAL A 78 -2.05 -2.12 0.36
N ASN A 79 -3.37 -2.11 0.23
CA ASN A 79 -4.02 -1.11 -0.61
C ASN A 79 -4.05 0.25 0.11
N THR A 80 -4.04 1.37 -0.59
CA THR A 80 -3.93 2.70 0.04
C THR A 80 -5.15 3.12 0.87
N CYS A 81 -6.23 2.35 0.84
CA CYS A 81 -7.34 2.36 1.81
C CYS A 81 -6.94 1.95 3.24
N GLY A 82 -5.83 1.21 3.41
CA GLY A 82 -5.46 0.47 4.63
C GLY A 82 -5.95 -0.99 4.65
N CYS A 83 -6.64 -1.42 3.61
CA CYS A 83 -7.24 -2.74 3.48
C CYS A 83 -6.30 -3.76 2.82
N TYR A 84 -6.54 -5.06 3.05
CA TYR A 84 -5.76 -6.18 2.49
C TYR A 84 -4.26 -6.16 2.83
N ALA A 85 -3.89 -5.66 4.00
CA ALA A 85 -2.52 -5.69 4.47
C ALA A 85 -2.02 -7.14 4.62
N ALA A 86 -0.87 -7.44 4.03
CA ALA A 86 -0.18 -8.72 4.15
C ALA A 86 1.30 -8.46 4.41
N VAL A 87 1.88 -9.17 5.38
CA VAL A 87 3.31 -9.11 5.72
C VAL A 87 3.90 -10.49 5.43
N ILE A 88 4.88 -10.54 4.53
CA ILE A 88 5.51 -11.76 4.06
C ILE A 88 6.99 -11.71 4.45
N PRO A 89 7.46 -12.60 5.34
CA PRO A 89 8.85 -12.63 5.73
C PRO A 89 9.71 -13.25 4.63
N THR A 90 10.98 -12.88 4.57
CA THR A 90 11.99 -13.66 3.84
C THR A 90 12.59 -14.70 4.78
N VAL A 91 13.28 -15.71 4.23
CA VAL A 91 14.07 -16.66 5.04
C VAL A 91 15.19 -15.99 5.83
N SER A 92 15.55 -14.74 5.50
CA SER A 92 16.54 -13.94 6.23
C SER A 92 15.99 -13.37 7.54
N LEU A 93 14.67 -13.35 7.75
CA LEU A 93 14.08 -12.91 9.00
C LEU A 93 14.41 -13.92 10.12
N PRO A 94 14.96 -13.50 11.28
CA PRO A 94 15.23 -14.39 12.39
C PRO A 94 13.94 -15.09 12.90
N PRO A 95 13.98 -16.41 13.22
CA PRO A 95 12.78 -17.14 13.65
C PRO A 95 12.04 -16.53 14.85
N GLY A 96 12.76 -15.88 15.76
CA GLY A 96 12.17 -15.20 16.92
C GLY A 96 11.31 -13.99 16.60
N ALA A 97 11.41 -13.43 15.38
CA ALA A 97 10.66 -12.26 14.94
C ALA A 97 9.28 -12.60 14.35
N TYR A 98 8.99 -13.87 14.11
CA TYR A 98 7.73 -14.32 13.53
C TYR A 98 6.57 -14.18 14.53
N PRO A 99 5.33 -13.98 14.08
CA PRO A 99 4.15 -14.19 14.91
C PRO A 99 4.10 -15.61 15.48
N LYS A 100 3.40 -15.79 16.61
CA LYS A 100 3.21 -17.12 17.20
C LYS A 100 2.42 -18.00 16.22
N ASN A 101 2.85 -19.25 16.04
CA ASN A 101 2.22 -20.23 15.13
C ASN A 101 2.15 -19.79 13.66
N TRP A 102 3.11 -18.98 13.19
CA TRP A 102 3.16 -18.56 11.80
C TRP A 102 3.30 -19.74 10.83
N ASP A 103 2.39 -19.84 9.85
CA ASP A 103 2.50 -20.79 8.76
C ASP A 103 3.49 -20.27 7.71
N LYS A 104 4.64 -20.93 7.60
CA LYS A 104 5.69 -20.56 6.63
C LYS A 104 5.33 -20.90 5.19
N LYS A 105 4.31 -21.72 4.95
CA LYS A 105 3.90 -22.11 3.60
C LYS A 105 2.98 -21.07 3.00
N GLN A 106 1.97 -20.63 3.73
CA GLN A 106 0.93 -19.75 3.20
C GLN A 106 0.27 -18.89 4.27
N GLN A 107 -0.39 -17.82 3.82
CA GLN A 107 -1.27 -16.98 4.61
C GLN A 107 -2.54 -16.67 3.81
N SER A 108 -3.70 -16.68 4.47
CA SER A 108 -4.98 -16.33 3.85
C SER A 108 -5.30 -14.87 4.11
N ILE A 109 -5.45 -14.09 3.05
CA ILE A 109 -5.76 -12.65 3.11
C ILE A 109 -7.01 -12.39 2.28
N TYR A 110 -8.17 -12.31 2.95
CA TYR A 110 -9.47 -11.95 2.35
C TYR A 110 -9.80 -12.65 1.01
N GLY A 111 -9.66 -13.98 0.99
CA GLY A 111 -9.95 -14.81 -0.19
C GLY A 111 -8.76 -15.05 -1.12
N GLU A 112 -7.60 -14.44 -0.85
CA GLU A 112 -6.34 -14.74 -1.52
C GLU A 112 -5.46 -15.63 -0.64
N VAL A 113 -4.64 -16.47 -1.27
CA VAL A 113 -3.63 -17.30 -0.59
C VAL A 113 -2.25 -16.82 -1.02
N LEU A 114 -1.58 -16.12 -0.13
CA LEU A 114 -0.23 -15.58 -0.34
C LEU A 114 0.81 -16.51 0.29
N PRO A 115 2.09 -16.45 -0.13
CA PRO A 115 3.13 -17.24 0.52
C PRO A 115 3.33 -16.82 1.98
N GLY A 116 3.63 -17.82 2.82
CA GLY A 116 3.99 -17.62 4.22
C GLY A 116 5.45 -17.22 4.41
N SER A 117 6.29 -17.39 3.38
CA SER A 117 7.69 -16.95 3.37
C SER A 117 8.18 -16.82 1.93
N LEU A 118 9.04 -15.83 1.69
CA LEU A 118 9.81 -15.69 0.46
C LEU A 118 11.23 -16.27 0.64
N PRO A 119 11.87 -16.77 -0.41
CA PRO A 119 13.29 -17.09 -0.36
C PRO A 119 14.12 -15.82 -0.14
N ALA A 120 15.41 -16.00 0.18
CA ALA A 120 16.35 -14.89 0.15
C ALA A 120 16.49 -14.42 -1.31
N TYR A 121 16.69 -13.12 -1.51
CA TYR A 121 16.82 -12.56 -2.84
C TYR A 121 17.83 -11.43 -2.90
N THR A 122 18.54 -11.34 -4.02
CA THR A 122 19.64 -10.40 -4.25
C THR A 122 19.28 -9.37 -5.32
N VAL A 123 20.26 -8.58 -5.73
CA VAL A 123 20.12 -7.58 -6.80
C VAL A 123 19.82 -8.19 -8.18
N ASP A 124 20.14 -9.47 -8.39
CA ASP A 124 19.89 -10.21 -9.63
C ASP A 124 18.48 -10.77 -9.71
N ASP A 125 17.74 -10.69 -8.59
CA ASP A 125 16.36 -11.08 -8.50
C ASP A 125 15.44 -9.87 -8.68
N ALA A 126 14.16 -10.18 -8.84
CA ALA A 126 13.07 -9.24 -8.88
C ALA A 126 11.93 -9.75 -8.00
N LEU A 127 11.24 -8.81 -7.35
CA LEU A 127 10.00 -9.10 -6.65
C LEU A 127 8.85 -8.95 -7.65
N LEU A 128 8.19 -10.06 -7.95
CA LEU A 128 7.00 -10.10 -8.80
C LEU A 128 5.75 -10.09 -7.92
N VAL A 129 4.99 -9.00 -8.00
CA VAL A 129 3.69 -8.86 -7.31
C VAL A 129 2.60 -9.01 -8.36
N THR A 130 1.74 -10.02 -8.18
CA THR A 130 0.61 -10.27 -9.09
C THR A 130 -0.66 -9.75 -8.46
N VAL A 131 -1.40 -8.93 -9.20
CA VAL A 131 -2.65 -8.30 -8.75
C VAL A 131 -3.83 -8.87 -9.51
N ARG A 132 -4.95 -9.10 -8.82
CA ARG A 132 -6.21 -9.54 -9.39
C ARG A 132 -6.74 -8.45 -10.31
N PRO A 133 -7.13 -8.80 -11.55
CA PRO A 133 -7.85 -7.87 -12.39
C PRO A 133 -9.07 -7.28 -11.67
N GLU A 134 -9.45 -6.05 -12.04
CA GLU A 134 -10.65 -5.35 -11.61
C GLU A 134 -10.66 -4.87 -10.15
N VAL A 135 -10.19 -5.67 -9.20
CA VAL A 135 -10.21 -5.33 -7.75
C VAL A 135 -8.84 -4.97 -7.18
N HIS A 136 -7.78 -5.12 -7.98
CA HIS A 136 -6.39 -4.77 -7.66
C HIS A 136 -5.91 -5.33 -6.31
N ARG A 137 -6.39 -6.53 -5.95
CA ARG A 137 -5.94 -7.27 -4.75
C ARG A 137 -4.69 -8.06 -5.07
N VAL A 138 -3.71 -8.09 -4.18
CA VAL A 138 -2.52 -8.93 -4.38
C VAL A 138 -2.91 -10.40 -4.26
N MET A 139 -2.69 -11.18 -5.32
CA MET A 139 -2.99 -12.61 -5.38
C MET A 139 -1.75 -13.47 -5.14
N ASP A 140 -0.56 -12.92 -5.41
CA ASP A 140 0.69 -13.66 -5.33
C ASP A 140 1.87 -12.71 -5.24
N VAL A 141 2.91 -13.13 -4.52
CA VAL A 141 4.17 -12.40 -4.37
C VAL A 141 5.29 -13.42 -4.50
N ARG A 142 6.19 -13.24 -5.46
CA ARG A 142 7.30 -14.18 -5.69
C ARG A 142 8.61 -13.46 -5.92
N VAL A 143 9.69 -14.13 -5.55
CA VAL A 143 11.04 -13.78 -6.01
C VAL A 143 11.29 -14.55 -7.30
N VAL A 144 11.70 -13.83 -8.34
CA VAL A 144 12.04 -14.39 -9.66
C VAL A 144 13.39 -13.85 -10.12
N LYS A 145 14.13 -14.60 -10.92
CA LYS A 145 15.33 -14.08 -11.58
C LYS A 145 14.97 -12.95 -12.54
N ARG A 146 15.72 -11.86 -12.53
CA ARG A 146 15.48 -10.72 -13.42
C ARG A 146 15.56 -11.11 -14.90
N SER A 147 16.40 -12.09 -15.23
CA SER A 147 16.48 -12.67 -16.59
C SER A 147 15.19 -13.33 -17.06
N MET A 148 14.31 -13.81 -16.17
CA MET A 148 13.00 -14.34 -16.58
C MET A 148 12.00 -13.24 -16.94
N LEU A 149 12.33 -11.97 -16.70
CA LEU A 149 11.45 -10.84 -17.01
C LEU A 149 11.72 -10.25 -18.39
N SER A 150 12.88 -10.48 -19.00
CA SER A 150 13.23 -9.95 -20.33
C SER A 150 12.39 -10.53 -21.46
N ASP A 151 11.91 -11.76 -21.29
CA ASP A 151 11.17 -12.48 -22.34
C ASP A 151 9.67 -12.10 -22.38
N LYS A 152 9.24 -11.24 -21.47
CA LYS A 152 7.84 -10.82 -21.33
C LYS A 152 7.67 -9.39 -21.77
N LYS A 153 6.52 -9.10 -22.40
CA LYS A 153 6.10 -7.73 -22.77
C LYS A 153 5.62 -6.97 -21.54
N TYR A 154 6.52 -6.61 -20.64
CA TYR A 154 6.23 -5.68 -19.56
C TYR A 154 6.37 -4.24 -20.07
N LYS A 155 5.46 -3.37 -19.63
CA LYS A 155 5.59 -1.93 -19.85
C LYS A 155 6.47 -1.37 -18.73
N PRO A 156 7.62 -0.74 -19.04
CA PRO A 156 8.40 -0.07 -18.01
C PRO A 156 7.58 1.07 -17.41
N ALA A 157 7.80 1.33 -16.13
CA ALA A 157 7.18 2.43 -15.40
C ALA A 157 8.26 3.39 -14.92
N ASP A 158 8.00 4.68 -15.04
CA ASP A 158 8.90 5.70 -14.51
C ASP A 158 8.88 5.66 -12.98
N MET A 159 10.01 5.99 -12.36
CA MET A 159 10.08 6.13 -10.91
C MET A 159 10.14 7.60 -10.53
N MET A 160 9.22 8.03 -9.68
CA MET A 160 9.19 9.39 -9.14
C MET A 160 9.26 9.37 -7.61
N PRO A 161 9.84 10.39 -6.95
CA PRO A 161 9.82 10.47 -5.49
C PRO A 161 8.39 10.49 -4.94
N LEU A 162 8.12 9.81 -3.82
CA LEU A 162 6.80 9.74 -3.20
C LEU A 162 6.22 11.13 -2.89
N GLN A 163 7.08 12.08 -2.53
CA GLN A 163 6.72 13.47 -2.25
C GLN A 163 6.20 14.22 -3.48
N SER A 164 6.54 13.78 -4.71
CA SER A 164 6.05 14.41 -5.95
C SER A 164 4.52 14.32 -6.10
N LEU A 165 3.87 13.40 -5.38
CA LEU A 165 2.42 13.33 -5.27
C LEU A 165 1.79 14.60 -4.68
N LYS A 166 2.58 15.49 -4.05
CA LYS A 166 2.10 16.79 -3.53
C LYS A 166 2.25 17.93 -4.53
N THR A 167 2.93 17.70 -5.66
CA THR A 167 3.29 18.72 -6.64
C THR A 167 3.08 18.21 -8.07
N LEU A 168 1.92 17.58 -8.31
CA LEU A 168 1.52 17.06 -9.62
C LEU A 168 1.30 18.24 -10.59
N PRO A 169 1.82 18.17 -11.83
CA PRO A 169 1.66 19.25 -12.79
C PRO A 169 0.22 19.36 -13.28
N LEU A 170 -0.26 20.60 -13.46
CA LEU A 170 -1.52 20.94 -14.12
C LEU A 170 -1.23 21.50 -15.52
N ALA A 171 -2.19 21.36 -16.43
CA ALA A 171 -2.09 21.90 -17.80
C ALA A 171 -1.88 23.43 -17.84
N SER A 172 -2.25 24.15 -16.77
CA SER A 172 -2.03 25.58 -16.61
C SER A 172 -0.59 25.96 -16.24
N GLY A 173 0.31 24.99 -16.04
CA GLY A 173 1.67 25.21 -15.52
C GLY A 173 1.74 25.34 -14.00
N MET A 174 0.61 25.28 -13.29
CA MET A 174 0.56 25.20 -11.83
C MET A 174 0.78 23.76 -11.34
N THR A 175 0.85 23.56 -10.02
CA THR A 175 0.86 22.22 -9.43
C THR A 175 -0.32 22.00 -8.48
N THR A 176 -0.65 20.74 -8.25
CA THR A 176 -1.64 20.31 -7.24
C THR A 176 -1.15 19.10 -6.45
N SER A 177 -1.74 18.88 -5.28
CA SER A 177 -1.55 17.67 -4.49
C SER A 177 -2.56 16.59 -4.86
N LEU A 178 -2.12 15.33 -4.93
CA LEU A 178 -3.00 14.16 -4.97
C LEU A 178 -3.92 14.08 -3.74
N TYR A 179 -3.50 14.69 -2.63
CA TYR A 179 -4.20 14.64 -1.36
C TYR A 179 -4.97 15.93 -1.07
N TYR A 180 -6.13 15.83 -0.43
CA TYR A 180 -6.79 16.98 0.17
C TYR A 180 -5.92 17.57 1.28
N ASP A 181 -5.93 18.89 1.41
CA ASP A 181 -5.16 19.67 2.40
C ASP A 181 -6.02 20.22 3.55
N THR A 182 -7.35 20.11 3.42
CA THR A 182 -8.35 20.73 4.30
C THR A 182 -9.22 19.69 4.99
N TRP A 183 -9.63 19.99 6.22
CA TRP A 183 -10.57 19.16 6.97
C TRP A 183 -11.96 19.18 6.27
N PRO A 184 -12.71 18.07 6.25
CA PRO A 184 -12.47 16.78 6.93
C PRO A 184 -11.64 15.76 6.13
N LEU A 185 -11.30 16.07 4.87
CA LEU A 185 -10.68 15.11 3.96
C LEU A 185 -9.15 15.13 3.97
N ARG A 186 -8.51 15.99 4.76
CA ARG A 186 -7.04 16.15 4.79
C ARG A 186 -6.32 14.80 4.80
N GLY A 187 -5.33 14.66 3.92
CA GLY A 187 -4.55 13.43 3.76
C GLY A 187 -5.25 12.31 2.98
N HIS A 188 -6.51 12.45 2.58
CA HIS A 188 -7.17 11.50 1.68
C HIS A 188 -6.85 11.82 0.22
N VAL A 189 -6.79 10.79 -0.63
CA VAL A 189 -6.59 10.90 -2.07
C VAL A 189 -7.83 11.51 -2.72
N LYS A 190 -7.63 12.57 -3.53
CA LYS A 190 -8.69 13.23 -4.29
C LYS A 190 -9.36 12.25 -5.26
N GLY A 191 -10.69 12.25 -5.25
CA GLY A 191 -11.50 11.38 -6.13
C GLY A 191 -11.61 9.92 -5.70
N SER A 192 -11.07 9.53 -4.53
CA SER A 192 -11.08 8.14 -4.03
C SER A 192 -12.27 7.79 -3.10
N ILE A 193 -13.33 8.61 -3.08
CA ILE A 193 -14.52 8.33 -2.25
C ILE A 193 -15.19 7.05 -2.72
N LYS A 194 -15.43 6.10 -1.80
CA LYS A 194 -16.09 4.81 -2.05
C LYS A 194 -17.45 4.78 -1.36
N LEU A 195 -18.47 5.31 -2.04
CA LEU A 195 -19.79 5.56 -1.44
C LEU A 195 -20.40 4.31 -0.78
N TRP A 196 -20.29 3.14 -1.41
CA TRP A 196 -20.83 1.89 -0.87
C TRP A 196 -20.06 1.38 0.35
N GLU A 197 -18.73 1.48 0.32
CA GLU A 197 -17.89 1.09 1.44
C GLU A 197 -18.13 2.00 2.65
N SER A 198 -18.18 3.32 2.42
CA SER A 198 -18.57 4.32 3.43
C SER A 198 -19.94 4.00 4.04
N LEU A 199 -20.96 3.71 3.22
CA LEU A 199 -22.31 3.43 3.72
C LEU A 199 -22.36 2.18 4.61
N LEU A 200 -21.66 1.12 4.21
CA LEU A 200 -21.79 -0.20 4.84
C LEU A 200 -20.81 -0.42 6.01
N LEU A 201 -19.64 0.23 5.98
CA LEU A 201 -18.60 0.02 6.99
C LEU A 201 -18.46 1.18 7.98
N SER A 202 -18.98 2.38 7.69
CA SER A 202 -18.77 3.55 8.56
C SER A 202 -19.28 3.37 9.98
N LEU A 203 -20.38 2.64 10.16
CA LEU A 203 -20.94 2.35 11.49
C LEU A 203 -20.02 1.42 12.29
N VAL A 204 -19.42 0.41 11.62
CA VAL A 204 -18.52 -0.55 12.26
C VAL A 204 -17.16 0.10 12.57
N SER A 205 -16.67 0.94 11.65
CA SER A 205 -15.37 1.59 11.78
C SER A 205 -15.39 2.91 12.55
N LEU A 206 -16.58 3.45 12.84
CA LEU A 206 -16.78 4.82 13.33
C LEU A 206 -15.95 5.82 12.52
N ASP A 207 -16.01 5.67 11.19
CA ASP A 207 -15.31 6.51 10.21
C ASP A 207 -16.10 6.58 8.90
N PHE A 208 -16.63 7.77 8.59
CA PHE A 208 -17.37 7.99 7.35
C PHE A 208 -16.51 7.84 6.09
N TYR A 209 -15.19 8.07 6.21
CA TYR A 209 -14.23 7.99 5.12
C TYR A 209 -13.47 6.66 5.11
N VAL A 210 -13.99 5.65 5.81
CA VAL A 210 -13.48 4.27 5.72
C VAL A 210 -13.40 3.82 4.26
N GLY A 211 -12.32 3.12 3.92
CA GLY A 211 -12.08 2.66 2.56
C GLY A 211 -11.47 3.71 1.62
N MET A 212 -11.54 5.01 1.94
CA MET A 212 -10.86 6.02 1.13
C MET A 212 -9.35 5.86 1.18
N ASP A 213 -8.71 6.05 0.02
CA ASP A 213 -7.28 5.95 -0.15
C ASP A 213 -6.58 7.13 0.55
N LYS A 214 -5.42 6.86 1.19
CA LYS A 214 -4.76 7.77 2.12
C LYS A 214 -3.33 8.10 1.70
N GLU A 215 -2.84 9.23 2.19
CA GLU A 215 -1.42 9.56 2.22
C GLU A 215 -0.67 8.58 3.11
N TYR A 216 0.52 8.18 2.68
CA TYR A 216 1.43 7.35 3.46
C TYR A 216 2.78 8.06 3.57
N GLY A 217 3.27 8.25 4.80
CA GLY A 217 4.60 8.80 5.05
C GLY A 217 4.68 9.90 6.10
N ASP A 218 3.56 10.51 6.54
CA ASP A 218 3.58 11.47 7.65
C ASP A 218 2.16 11.76 8.21
N THR A 219 1.81 11.12 9.33
CA THR A 219 0.54 11.38 10.04
C THR A 219 0.51 12.69 10.80
N VAL A 220 1.68 13.24 11.16
CA VAL A 220 1.76 14.55 11.84
C VAL A 220 1.35 15.65 10.85
N VAL A 221 1.76 15.51 9.59
CA VAL A 221 1.41 16.46 8.53
C VAL A 221 0.00 16.21 7.98
N SER A 222 -0.42 14.95 7.79
CA SER A 222 -1.71 14.65 7.19
C SER A 222 -2.88 14.74 8.18
N GLY A 223 -2.64 14.50 9.47
CA GLY A 223 -3.69 14.35 10.48
C GLY A 223 -4.57 13.10 10.27
N ASN A 224 -4.22 12.22 9.33
CA ASN A 224 -5.01 11.07 8.92
C ASN A 224 -4.21 9.76 9.06
N PRO A 225 -4.53 8.90 10.05
CA PRO A 225 -3.83 7.63 10.26
C PRO A 225 -4.03 6.66 9.09
N PHE A 226 -2.95 5.99 8.68
CA PHE A 226 -3.01 4.90 7.72
C PHE A 226 -3.28 3.60 8.48
N TYR A 227 -4.47 3.48 9.03
CA TYR A 227 -4.86 2.34 9.86
C TYR A 227 -5.18 1.10 9.01
N THR A 228 -4.92 -0.09 9.56
CA THR A 228 -5.15 -1.38 8.89
C THR A 228 -6.20 -2.26 9.57
N SER A 229 -6.77 -1.80 10.69
CA SER A 229 -7.87 -2.44 11.39
C SER A 229 -9.15 -1.63 11.26
N LEU A 230 -10.28 -2.30 10.98
CA LEU A 230 -11.60 -1.66 11.01
C LEU A 230 -12.08 -1.33 12.42
N LEU A 231 -11.57 -2.01 13.45
CA LEU A 231 -11.97 -1.73 14.83
C LEU A 231 -11.50 -0.32 15.26
N PRO A 232 -12.41 0.59 15.68
CA PRO A 232 -12.07 1.99 15.95
C PRO A 232 -10.96 2.17 16.99
N TRP A 233 -10.99 1.37 18.07
CA TRP A 233 -10.00 1.41 19.14
C TRP A 233 -8.61 0.93 18.72
N ASN A 234 -8.47 0.28 17.57
CA ASN A 234 -7.19 -0.17 17.01
C ASN A 234 -6.60 0.82 15.99
N ARG A 235 -7.25 1.96 15.74
CA ARG A 235 -6.86 2.89 14.66
C ARG A 235 -5.40 3.33 14.75
N HIS A 236 -4.96 3.76 15.93
CA HIS A 236 -3.57 4.17 16.15
C HIS A 236 -2.61 2.98 16.29
N ALA A 237 -3.06 1.87 16.88
CA ALA A 237 -2.22 0.69 17.06
C ALA A 237 -1.89 0.01 15.71
N SER A 238 -2.81 0.08 14.74
CA SER A 238 -2.69 -0.50 13.41
C SER A 238 -2.21 0.50 12.33
N ASP A 239 -1.80 1.71 12.74
CA ASP A 239 -1.34 2.78 11.85
C ASP A 239 0.04 2.47 11.26
N MET A 240 0.12 2.32 9.95
CA MET A 240 1.36 2.00 9.25
C MET A 240 2.36 3.15 9.24
N ASN A 241 1.95 4.41 9.48
CA ASN A 241 2.92 5.50 9.63
C ASN A 241 3.79 5.29 10.88
N ASN A 242 3.29 4.58 11.90
CA ASN A 242 4.09 4.00 12.96
C ASN A 242 4.39 2.52 12.65
N PHE A 243 5.30 2.29 11.70
CA PHE A 243 5.53 0.94 11.17
C PHE A 243 5.95 -0.09 12.23
N ALA A 244 6.73 0.31 13.24
CA ALA A 244 7.08 -0.55 14.38
C ALA A 244 5.84 -0.93 15.21
N GLY A 245 4.97 0.05 15.47
CA GLY A 245 3.69 -0.17 16.14
C GLY A 245 2.77 -1.10 15.36
N PHE A 246 2.65 -0.87 14.04
CA PHE A 246 1.92 -1.72 13.11
C PHE A 246 2.41 -3.17 13.13
N LEU A 247 3.73 -3.39 13.03
CA LEU A 247 4.30 -4.74 13.09
C LEU A 247 3.95 -5.44 14.40
N ARG A 248 4.12 -4.74 15.54
CA ARG A 248 3.77 -5.27 16.86
C ARG A 248 2.27 -5.58 16.99
N PHE A 249 1.41 -4.73 16.45
CA PHE A 249 -0.04 -4.94 16.44
C PHE A 249 -0.41 -6.23 15.71
N TRP A 250 0.25 -6.53 14.59
CA TRP A 250 0.07 -7.78 13.84
C TRP A 250 0.90 -8.96 14.37
N GLY A 251 1.51 -8.82 15.57
CA GLY A 251 2.22 -9.89 16.26
C GLY A 251 3.64 -10.16 15.77
N TRP A 252 4.18 -9.34 14.87
CA TRP A 252 5.58 -9.40 14.48
C TRP A 252 6.47 -8.90 15.63
N ARG A 253 7.62 -9.57 15.79
CA ARG A 253 8.56 -9.38 16.90
C ARG A 253 9.93 -8.90 16.41
N LEU A 254 9.90 -8.05 15.38
CA LEU A 254 11.03 -7.24 14.94
C LEU A 254 11.35 -6.17 15.98
#